data_AF-A0AAF0QBP7-F1
#
_entry.id   AF-A0AAF0QBP7-F1
#
_cell.length_a   1.000
_cell.length_b   1.000
_cell.length_c   1.000
_cell.angle_alpha   90.00
_cell.angle_beta   90.00
_cell.angle_gamma   90.00
#
_symmetry.space_group_name_H-M   'P 1'
#
loop_
_entity.id
_entity.type
_entity.pdbx_description
1 polymer ?
#
loop_
_entity_poly.entity_id
_entity_poly.type
_entity_poly.pdbx_seq_one_letter_code
_entity_poly.pdbx_strand_id
1 'polypeptide(L)'
;MGGSRSPIRWFEARDVKPLEVELVKDAQDKVRCIQAKLLAAQSRQKKYADHKVRDMEFQTEEEPIAILDRDVRKLRTKEIKSVKVQWKHRPVKEVTWEAEKDM
;
A
#
# COMPACT_ATOMS: atom_id res chain seq x y z
N MET A 1 27.25 2.45 68.52
CA MET A 1 27.69 2.87 67.17
C MET A 1 27.19 1.84 66.17
N GLY A 2 26.04 2.09 65.55
CA GLY A 2 25.43 1.14 64.61
C GLY A 2 25.17 1.87 63.30
N GLY A 3 25.88 1.47 62.25
CA GLY A 3 25.77 2.09 60.94
C GLY A 3 26.44 1.26 59.86
N SER A 4 26.05 0.00 59.71
CA SER A 4 26.52 -0.82 58.60
C SER A 4 25.69 -0.51 57.36
N ARG A 5 26.30 0.28 56.48
CA ARG A 5 25.84 0.59 55.12
C ARG A 5 25.77 -0.68 54.27
N SER A 6 24.65 -0.91 53.58
CA SER A 6 24.68 -1.04 52.12
C SER A 6 23.27 -0.94 51.53
N PRO A 7 23.00 0.06 50.68
CA PRO A 7 21.75 0.20 49.97
C PRO A 7 21.84 -0.63 48.68
N ILE A 8 20.99 -1.65 48.56
CA ILE A 8 20.62 -2.31 47.29
C ILE A 8 21.85 -2.78 46.47
N ARG A 9 22.22 -4.06 46.64
CA ARG A 9 23.23 -4.73 45.82
C ARG A 9 22.81 -4.69 44.35
N TRP A 10 23.47 -3.84 43.55
CA TRP A 10 23.42 -3.93 42.10
C TRP A 10 24.03 -5.26 41.68
N PHE A 11 23.29 -6.02 40.89
CA PHE A 11 23.75 -7.26 40.28
C PHE A 11 24.86 -6.90 39.27
N GLU A 12 26.10 -7.29 39.57
CA GLU A 12 27.22 -7.07 38.66
C GLU A 12 27.00 -7.95 37.41
N ALA A 13 27.15 -7.38 36.21
CA ALA A 13 26.97 -8.10 34.94
C ALA A 13 27.89 -9.32 34.74
N ARG A 14 28.80 -9.57 35.70
CA ARG A 14 29.68 -10.75 35.77
C ARG A 14 28.99 -11.99 36.35
N ASP A 15 27.81 -11.85 36.95
CA ASP A 15 27.06 -12.95 37.57
C ASP A 15 26.09 -13.67 36.60
N VAL A 16 25.98 -13.23 35.35
CA VAL A 16 25.11 -13.89 34.36
C VAL A 16 25.70 -15.24 33.98
N LYS A 17 25.02 -16.31 34.37
CA LYS A 17 25.47 -17.68 34.06
C LYS A 17 25.47 -17.88 32.54
N PRO A 18 26.50 -18.52 31.96
CA PRO A 18 26.57 -18.75 30.51
C PRO A 18 25.33 -19.45 29.93
N LEU A 19 24.70 -20.34 30.69
CA LEU A 19 23.45 -21.02 30.31
C LEU A 19 22.28 -20.05 30.09
N GLU A 20 22.22 -18.96 30.85
CA GLU A 20 21.17 -17.94 30.74
C GLU A 20 21.36 -17.09 29.48
N VAL A 21 22.61 -16.83 29.08
CA VAL A 21 22.96 -16.14 27.83
C VAL A 21 22.57 -16.97 26.60
N GLU A 22 22.76 -18.28 26.63
CA GLU A 22 22.37 -19.17 25.52
C GLU A 22 20.86 -19.23 25.32
N LEU A 23 20.07 -19.22 26.41
CA LEU A 23 18.60 -19.15 26.33
C LEU A 23 18.12 -17.82 25.74
N VAL A 24 18.78 -16.71 26.09
CA VAL A 24 18.48 -15.40 25.51
C VAL A 24 18.77 -15.39 24.01
N LYS A 25 19.89 -15.97 23.57
CA LYS A 25 20.21 -16.10 22.13
C LYS A 25 19.18 -16.97 21.39
N ASP A 26 18.83 -18.13 21.94
CA ASP A 26 17.82 -19.01 21.35
C ASP A 26 16.45 -18.32 21.25
N ALA A 27 16.07 -17.53 22.28
CA ALA A 27 14.86 -16.72 22.24
C ALA A 27 14.92 -15.64 21.14
N GLN A 28 16.06 -14.95 21.00
CA GLN A 28 16.27 -13.96 19.95
C GLN A 28 16.20 -14.58 18.55
N ASP A 29 16.77 -15.78 18.36
CA ASP A 29 16.74 -16.49 17.09
C ASP A 29 15.32 -16.95 16.75
N LYS A 30 14.57 -17.45 17.73
CA LYS A 30 13.14 -17.77 17.56
C LYS A 30 12.31 -16.54 17.20
N VAL A 31 12.54 -15.40 17.86
CA VAL A 31 11.88 -14.13 17.51
C VAL A 31 12.22 -13.73 16.07
N ARG A 32 13.49 -13.80 15.67
CA ARG A 32 13.92 -13.54 14.28
C ARG A 32 13.21 -14.46 13.29
N CYS A 33 13.10 -15.75 13.59
CA CYS A 33 12.38 -16.71 12.75
C CYS A 33 10.90 -16.36 12.61
N ILE A 34 10.23 -15.97 13.70
CA ILE A 34 8.81 -15.59 13.67
C ILE A 34 8.62 -14.33 12.82
N GLN A 35 9.46 -13.31 13.03
CA GLN A 35 9.42 -12.07 12.26
C GLN A 35 9.64 -12.32 10.76
N ALA A 36 10.62 -13.16 10.39
CA ALA A 36 10.88 -13.51 9.00
C ALA A 36 9.68 -14.23 8.34
N LYS A 37 9.05 -15.16 9.06
CA LYS A 37 7.84 -15.87 8.58
C LYS A 37 6.67 -14.90 8.40
N LEU A 38 6.46 -13.98 9.33
CA LEU A 38 5.40 -12.98 9.25
C LEU A 38 5.60 -12.05 8.05
N LEU A 39 6.80 -11.53 7.85
CA LEU A 39 7.14 -10.66 6.71
C LEU A 39 6.95 -11.40 5.37
N ALA A 40 7.36 -12.67 5.28
CA ALA A 40 7.14 -13.49 4.10
C ALA A 40 5.64 -13.70 3.80
N ALA A 41 4.82 -13.92 4.83
CA ALA A 41 3.36 -14.04 4.68
C ALA A 41 2.73 -12.71 4.22
N GLN A 42 3.11 -11.58 4.82
CA GLN A 42 2.64 -10.25 4.42
C GLN A 42 3.04 -9.92 2.97
N SER A 43 4.28 -10.21 2.57
CA SER A 43 4.74 -10.01 1.20
C SER A 43 3.91 -10.83 0.20
N ARG A 44 3.59 -12.09 0.52
CA ARG A 44 2.70 -12.92 -0.30
C ARG A 44 1.29 -12.33 -0.41
N GLN A 45 0.71 -11.89 0.71
CA GLN A 45 -0.62 -11.25 0.73
C GLN A 45 -0.65 -9.98 -0.10
N LYS A 46 0.35 -9.11 0.06
CA LYS A 46 0.49 -7.89 -0.74
C LYS A 46 0.60 -8.22 -2.22
N LYS A 47 1.41 -9.22 -2.60
CA LYS A 47 1.51 -9.68 -3.99
C LYS A 47 0.15 -10.15 -4.55
N TYR A 48 -0.65 -10.89 -3.78
CA TYR A 48 -1.99 -11.30 -4.20
C TYR A 48 -2.93 -10.11 -4.36
N ALA A 49 -2.88 -9.14 -3.45
CA ALA A 49 -3.67 -7.91 -3.55
C ALA A 49 -3.26 -7.10 -4.80
N ASP A 50 -1.96 -6.91 -5.02
CA ASP A 50 -1.42 -6.16 -6.17
C ASP A 50 -1.74 -6.83 -7.51
N HIS A 51 -1.76 -8.17 -7.58
CA HIS A 51 -2.19 -8.88 -8.79
C HIS A 51 -3.67 -8.67 -9.07
N LYS A 52 -4.53 -8.75 -8.04
CA LYS A 52 -5.98 -8.53 -8.19
C LYS A 52 -6.32 -7.09 -8.60
N VAL A 53 -5.59 -6.11 -8.07
CA VAL A 53 -5.74 -4.70 -8.47
C VAL A 53 -5.35 -4.52 -9.94
N ARG A 54 -4.20 -5.08 -10.37
CA ARG A 54 -3.78 -5.01 -11.77
C ARG A 54 -4.78 -5.70 -12.71
N ASP A 55 -5.24 -6.90 -12.38
CA ASP A 55 -6.26 -7.59 -13.19
C ASP A 55 -7.55 -6.76 -13.34
N MET A 56 -7.93 -6.02 -12.30
CA MET A 56 -9.08 -5.11 -12.32
C MET A 56 -8.80 -3.84 -13.13
N GLU A 57 -7.59 -3.30 -13.06
CA GLU A 57 -7.14 -2.14 -13.84
C GLU A 57 -7.13 -2.46 -15.34
N PHE A 58 -6.63 -3.64 -15.74
CA PHE A 58 -6.68 -4.13 -17.12
C PHE A 58 -8.11 -4.44 -17.61
N GLN A 59 -9.07 -4.71 -16.72
CA GLN A 59 -10.49 -4.82 -17.09
C GLN A 59 -11.18 -3.45 -17.25
N THR A 60 -10.56 -2.38 -16.75
CA THR A 60 -11.11 -1.02 -16.74
C THR A 60 -10.33 -0.09 -17.67
N GLU A 61 -9.63 -0.64 -18.68
CA GLU A 61 -9.16 0.17 -19.81
C GLU A 61 -10.39 0.64 -20.59
N GLU A 62 -10.87 1.85 -20.28
CA GLU A 62 -11.96 2.49 -21.01
C GLU A 62 -11.45 2.87 -22.40
N GLU A 63 -11.56 1.95 -23.35
CA GLU A 63 -11.27 2.25 -24.75
C GLU A 63 -12.40 3.10 -25.35
N PRO A 64 -12.10 4.27 -25.95
CA PRO A 64 -13.09 5.03 -26.70
C PRO A 64 -13.42 4.27 -27.99
N ILE A 65 -14.69 3.87 -28.16
CA ILE A 65 -15.17 3.16 -29.35
C ILE A 65 -15.29 4.11 -30.54
N ALA A 66 -15.92 5.26 -30.32
CA ALA A 66 -16.25 6.21 -31.37
C ALA A 66 -16.49 7.61 -30.81
N ILE A 67 -16.18 8.61 -31.63
CA ILE A 67 -16.65 9.97 -31.45
C ILE A 67 -18.03 10.05 -32.09
N LEU A 68 -19.06 10.29 -31.28
CA LEU A 68 -20.45 10.38 -31.73
C LEU A 68 -20.83 11.76 -32.24
N ASP A 69 -20.21 12.80 -31.68
CA ASP A 69 -20.59 14.19 -31.96
C ASP A 69 -19.49 15.17 -31.59
N ARG A 70 -19.51 16.37 -32.17
CA ARG A 70 -18.64 17.50 -31.83
C ARG A 70 -19.47 18.75 -31.68
N ASP A 71 -19.28 19.47 -30.58
CA ASP A 71 -20.02 20.69 -30.26
C ASP A 71 -19.05 21.81 -29.82
N VAL A 72 -19.43 23.06 -30.03
CA VAL A 72 -18.67 24.22 -29.58
C VAL A 72 -19.50 25.02 -28.59
N ARG A 73 -19.15 24.88 -27.30
CA ARG A 73 -19.81 25.61 -26.22
C ARG A 73 -19.23 27.00 -26.09
N LYS A 74 -20.02 28.02 -26.47
CA LYS A 74 -19.67 29.42 -26.25
C LYS A 74 -20.02 29.84 -24.81
N LEU A 75 -19.00 30.22 -24.05
CA LEU A 75 -19.12 30.84 -22.73
C LEU A 75 -18.90 32.35 -22.85
N ARG A 76 -19.23 33.08 -21.78
CA ARG A 76 -19.15 34.56 -21.74
C ARG A 76 -17.77 35.13 -22.11
N THR A 77 -16.70 34.36 -21.93
CA THR A 77 -15.31 34.81 -22.18
C THR A 77 -14.48 33.86 -23.05
N LYS A 78 -15.00 32.68 -23.43
CA LYS A 78 -14.24 31.64 -24.14
C LYS A 78 -15.15 30.76 -24.98
N GLU A 79 -14.61 30.15 -26.02
CA GLU A 79 -15.26 29.07 -26.77
C GLU A 79 -14.53 27.75 -26.49
N ILE A 80 -15.28 26.69 -26.17
CA ILE A 80 -14.74 25.37 -25.84
C ILE A 80 -15.29 24.35 -26.82
N LYS A 81 -14.40 23.78 -27.65
CA LYS A 81 -14.72 22.63 -28.49
C LYS A 81 -14.78 21.37 -27.62
N SER A 82 -15.92 20.68 -27.68
CA SER A 82 -16.25 19.51 -26.89
C SER A 82 -16.57 18.35 -27.81
N VAL A 83 -16.12 17.16 -27.45
CA VAL A 83 -16.31 15.93 -28.22
C VAL A 83 -17.12 14.95 -27.39
N LYS A 84 -18.11 14.32 -28.02
CA LYS A 84 -18.96 13.31 -27.41
C LYS A 84 -18.36 11.94 -27.69
N VAL A 85 -17.89 11.25 -26.66
CA VAL A 85 -17.18 9.97 -26.79
C VAL A 85 -18.04 8.82 -26.25
N GLN A 86 -18.06 7.70 -26.98
CA GLN A 86 -18.69 6.45 -26.55
C GLN A 86 -17.62 5.48 -26.04
N TRP A 87 -17.80 4.90 -24.86
CA TRP A 87 -16.82 4.04 -24.17
C TRP A 87 -17.20 2.54 -24.21
N LYS A 88 -16.20 1.65 -24.32
CA LYS A 88 -16.36 0.21 -24.61
C LYS A 88 -16.86 -0.68 -23.47
N HIS A 89 -16.58 -0.34 -22.22
CA HIS A 89 -16.78 -1.24 -21.07
C HIS A 89 -17.87 -0.81 -20.07
N ARG A 90 -18.69 0.21 -20.36
CA ARG A 90 -19.79 0.62 -19.48
C ARG A 90 -21.13 -0.01 -19.91
N PRO A 91 -21.81 -0.80 -19.05
CA PRO A 91 -23.15 -1.24 -19.33
C PRO A 91 -24.09 -0.05 -19.07
N VAL A 92 -24.69 0.47 -20.15
CA VAL A 92 -25.71 1.53 -20.21
C VAL A 92 -25.18 2.97 -20.35
N LYS A 93 -25.16 3.46 -21.60
CA LYS A 93 -25.45 4.86 -22.03
C LYS A 93 -24.76 6.02 -21.31
N GLU A 94 -23.61 5.84 -20.67
CA GLU A 94 -22.85 6.98 -20.15
C GLU A 94 -22.05 7.61 -21.29
N VAL A 95 -22.50 8.80 -21.69
CA VAL A 95 -21.87 9.62 -22.71
C VAL A 95 -21.35 10.89 -22.06
N THR A 96 -20.04 10.96 -21.90
CA THR A 96 -19.32 12.11 -21.36
C THR A 96 -18.84 13.04 -22.48
N TRP A 97 -18.81 14.33 -22.18
CA TRP A 97 -18.31 15.37 -23.08
C TRP A 97 -16.91 15.76 -22.61
N GLU A 98 -15.90 15.55 -23.44
CA GLU A 98 -14.51 15.92 -23.14
C GLU A 98 -14.05 17.07 -24.04
N ALA A 99 -13.18 17.95 -23.52
CA ALA A 99 -12.65 19.07 -24.30
C ALA A 99 -11.56 18.59 -25.28
N GLU A 100 -11.59 19.09 -26.53
CA GLU A 100 -10.69 18.61 -27.60
C GLU A 100 -9.19 18.78 -27.31
N LYS A 101 -8.84 19.68 -26.39
CA LYS A 101 -7.45 19.98 -26.00
C LYS A 101 -6.80 18.92 -25.09
N ASP A 102 -7.58 18.02 -24.51
CA ASP A 102 -7.15 17.03 -23.52
C ASP A 102 -7.00 15.62 -24.14
N MET A 103 -7.09 15.52 -25.48
CA MET A 103 -6.77 14.33 -26.27
C MET A 103 -5.33 14.32 -26.78
#